data_AF-A0A1E8VZ73-F1
#
_entry.id   AF-A0A1E8VZ73-F1
#
_cell.length_a   1.000
_cell.length_b   1.000
_cell.length_c   1.000
_cell.angle_alpha   90.00
_cell.angle_beta   90.00
_cell.angle_gamma   90.00
#
_symmetry.space_group_name_H-M   'P 1'
#
loop_
_entity.id
_entity.type
_entity.pdbx_description
1 polymer ?
#
loop_
_entity_poly.entity_id
_entity_poly.type
_entity_poly.pdbx_seq_one_letter_code
_entity_poly.pdbx_strand_id
1 'polypeptide(L)'
;MDYMTCEQYVIGELEAAQALNDKLAAENDRLTAQLEILEGQEPSFMERRVADIGRKLVFEAWFFQCEAVDGQEFEDWRHKSAKTYQRPKDVSEAKAVKFFEPELRALYDQTKAEEEAEKEDKEAAK
;
A
#
# COMPACT_ATOMS: atom_id res chain seq x y z
N MET A 1 -47.69 -8.74 -47.59
CA MET A 1 -46.28 -8.34 -47.49
C MET A 1 -46.32 -7.01 -46.75
N ASP A 2 -45.95 -7.02 -45.48
CA ASP A 2 -45.99 -5.80 -44.66
C ASP A 2 -44.71 -5.03 -44.97
N TYR A 3 -44.84 -3.93 -45.72
CA TYR A 3 -43.69 -3.13 -46.12
C TYR A 3 -43.34 -2.20 -44.96
N MET A 4 -42.37 -2.59 -44.13
CA MET A 4 -41.74 -1.71 -43.16
C MET A 4 -41.16 -0.50 -43.89
N THR A 5 -41.66 0.68 -43.56
CA THR A 5 -41.09 1.95 -44.06
C THR A 5 -39.73 2.19 -43.41
N CYS A 6 -38.86 2.96 -44.08
CA CYS A 6 -37.54 3.29 -43.55
C CYS A 6 -37.65 3.97 -42.16
N GLU A 7 -38.69 4.77 -41.98
CA GLU A 7 -39.03 5.43 -40.72
C GLU A 7 -39.37 4.42 -39.61
N GLN A 8 -40.20 3.41 -39.90
CA GLN A 8 -40.53 2.38 -38.93
C GLN A 8 -39.32 1.50 -38.56
N TYR A 9 -38.42 1.24 -39.51
CA TYR A 9 -37.17 0.53 -39.23
C TYR A 9 -36.27 1.33 -38.27
N VAL A 10 -36.04 2.61 -38.55
CA VAL A 10 -35.22 3.48 -37.71
C VAL A 10 -35.81 3.63 -36.31
N ILE A 11 -37.14 3.75 -36.19
CA ILE A 11 -37.81 3.81 -34.88
C ILE A 11 -37.57 2.51 -34.10
N GLY A 12 -37.72 1.34 -34.73
CA GLY A 12 -37.47 0.07 -34.05
C GLY A 12 -36.02 -0.11 -33.57
N GLU A 13 -35.04 0.33 -34.36
CA GLU A 13 -33.62 0.31 -33.96
C GLU A 13 -33.35 1.28 -32.80
N LEU A 14 -33.96 2.47 -32.81
CA LEU A 14 -33.85 3.44 -31.71
C LEU A 14 -34.49 2.91 -30.42
N GLU A 15 -35.64 2.26 -30.51
CA GLU A 15 -36.30 1.63 -29.36
C GLU A 15 -35.47 0.48 -28.80
N ALA A 16 -34.88 -0.36 -29.67
CA ALA A 16 -33.98 -1.43 -29.26
C ALA A 16 -32.70 -0.90 -28.59
N ALA A 17 -32.11 0.16 -29.14
CA ALA A 17 -30.95 0.82 -28.56
C ALA A 17 -31.27 1.48 -27.22
N GLN A 18 -32.45 2.12 -27.09
CA GLN A 18 -32.91 2.70 -25.83
C GLN A 18 -33.10 1.62 -24.77
N ALA A 19 -33.76 0.51 -25.11
CA ALA A 19 -33.95 -0.62 -24.19
C ALA A 19 -32.61 -1.23 -23.73
N LEU A 20 -31.62 -1.30 -24.63
CA LEU A 20 -30.27 -1.74 -24.27
C LEU A 20 -29.57 -0.75 -23.33
N ASN A 21 -29.68 0.55 -23.60
CA ASN A 21 -29.11 1.59 -22.74
C ASN A 21 -29.72 1.55 -21.35
N ASP A 22 -31.04 1.42 -21.24
CA ASP A 22 -31.74 1.33 -19.96
C ASP A 22 -31.27 0.09 -19.16
N LYS A 23 -31.06 -1.04 -19.84
CA LYS A 23 -30.51 -2.25 -19.23
C LYS A 23 -29.08 -2.04 -18.73
N LEU A 24 -28.22 -1.43 -19.53
CA LEU A 24 -26.83 -1.15 -19.15
C LEU A 24 -26.74 -0.14 -18.00
N ALA A 25 -27.62 0.87 -17.99
CA ALA A 25 -27.71 1.83 -16.89
C ALA A 25 -28.06 1.12 -15.58
N ALA A 26 -29.09 0.25 -15.59
CA ALA A 26 -29.46 -0.53 -14.41
C ALA A 26 -28.34 -1.48 -13.94
N GLU A 27 -27.57 -2.05 -14.87
CA GLU A 27 -26.42 -2.89 -14.52
C GLU A 27 -25.27 -2.07 -13.93
N ASN A 28 -24.99 -0.89 -14.47
CA ASN A 28 -24.00 0.04 -13.92
C ASN A 28 -24.36 0.49 -12.50
N ASP A 29 -25.63 0.83 -12.26
CA ASP A 29 -26.10 1.19 -10.91
C ASP A 29 -25.92 0.02 -9.94
N ARG A 30 -26.23 -1.21 -10.38
CA ARG A 30 -26.04 -2.44 -9.59
C ARG A 30 -24.57 -2.72 -9.29
N LEU A 31 -23.67 -2.51 -10.25
CA LEU A 31 -22.24 -2.72 -10.07
C LEU A 31 -21.62 -1.64 -9.17
N THR A 32 -22.07 -0.39 -9.33
CA THR A 32 -21.64 0.73 -8.48
C THR A 32 -22.02 0.47 -7.02
N ALA A 33 -23.26 0.04 -6.76
CA ALA A 33 -23.68 -0.33 -5.41
C ALA A 33 -22.88 -1.51 -4.82
N GLN A 34 -22.45 -2.47 -5.65
CA GLN A 34 -21.58 -3.57 -5.19
C GLN A 34 -20.16 -3.08 -4.87
N LEU A 35 -19.61 -2.16 -5.66
CA LEU A 35 -18.31 -1.55 -5.39
C LEU A 35 -18.35 -0.79 -4.06
N GLU A 36 -19.37 0.03 -3.82
CA GLU A 36 -19.53 0.75 -2.55
C GLU A 36 -19.56 -0.20 -1.34
N ILE A 37 -20.24 -1.35 -1.47
CA ILE A 37 -20.26 -2.37 -0.41
C ILE A 37 -18.87 -2.97 -0.18
N LEU A 38 -18.16 -3.33 -1.25
CA LEU A 38 -16.84 -3.96 -1.15
C LEU A 38 -15.76 -2.99 -0.66
N GLU A 39 -15.79 -1.74 -1.13
CA GLU A 39 -14.87 -0.69 -0.67
C GLU A 39 -15.16 -0.28 0.77
N GLY A 40 -16.41 -0.35 1.21
CA GLY A 40 -16.82 -0.11 2.59
C GLY A 40 -16.53 -1.27 3.56
N GLN A 41 -16.05 -2.42 3.08
CA GLN A 41 -15.67 -3.53 3.95
C GLN A 41 -14.37 -3.24 4.67
N GLU A 42 -14.49 -2.89 5.94
CA GLU A 42 -13.33 -2.82 6.84
C GLU A 42 -12.72 -4.22 7.03
N PRO A 43 -11.37 -4.33 7.05
CA PRO A 43 -10.73 -5.62 7.29
C PRO A 43 -11.13 -6.15 8.67
N SER A 44 -11.40 -7.45 8.73
CA SER A 44 -11.72 -8.16 9.95
C SER A 44 -10.60 -8.01 10.99
N PHE A 45 -10.91 -8.30 12.25
CA PHE A 45 -9.90 -8.30 13.32
C PHE A 45 -8.70 -9.18 12.96
N MET A 46 -8.94 -10.36 12.37
CA MET A 46 -7.87 -11.29 11.99
C MET A 46 -7.03 -10.75 10.83
N GLU A 47 -7.65 -10.15 9.81
CA GLU A 47 -6.92 -9.56 8.69
C GLU A 47 -6.03 -8.39 9.14
N ARG A 48 -6.55 -7.51 10.00
CA ARG A 48 -5.75 -6.44 10.62
C ARG A 48 -4.60 -7.01 11.42
N ARG A 49 -4.86 -8.03 12.26
CA ARG A 49 -3.82 -8.64 13.09
C ARG A 49 -2.73 -9.31 12.27
N VAL A 50 -3.09 -10.00 11.19
CA VAL A 50 -2.14 -10.61 10.25
C VAL A 50 -1.34 -9.53 9.52
N ALA A 51 -1.99 -8.45 9.08
CA ALA A 51 -1.32 -7.32 8.44
C ALA A 51 -0.30 -6.66 9.38
N ASP A 52 -0.65 -6.41 10.64
CA ASP A 52 0.25 -5.81 11.64
C ASP A 52 1.48 -6.69 11.90
N ILE A 53 1.26 -8.00 12.14
CA ILE A 53 2.34 -8.96 12.38
C ILE A 53 3.21 -9.09 11.12
N GLY A 54 2.58 -9.24 9.95
CA GLY A 54 3.26 -9.36 8.67
C GLY A 54 4.10 -8.13 8.37
N ARG A 55 3.58 -6.92 8.63
CA ARG A 55 4.30 -5.67 8.47
C ARG A 55 5.58 -5.64 9.30
N LYS A 56 5.50 -6.02 10.58
CA LYS A 56 6.68 -6.11 11.46
C LYS A 56 7.71 -7.11 10.96
N LEU A 57 7.28 -8.31 10.58
CA LEU A 57 8.18 -9.36 10.09
C LEU A 57 8.84 -8.97 8.75
N VAL A 58 8.11 -8.33 7.85
CA VAL A 58 8.66 -7.82 6.58
C VAL A 58 9.66 -6.70 6.86
N PHE A 59 9.34 -5.77 7.77
CA PHE A 59 10.29 -4.73 8.17
C PHE A 59 11.58 -5.33 8.72
N GLU A 60 11.48 -6.25 9.69
CA GLU A 60 12.63 -6.94 10.26
C GLU A 60 13.41 -7.67 9.16
N ALA A 61 12.76 -8.47 8.32
CA ALA A 61 13.44 -9.17 7.22
C ALA A 61 14.15 -8.22 6.24
N TRP A 62 13.62 -7.01 6.04
CA TRP A 62 14.14 -6.06 5.08
C TRP A 62 15.24 -5.15 5.64
N PHE A 63 15.22 -4.91 6.95
CA PHE A 63 16.07 -3.94 7.64
C PHE A 63 16.81 -4.55 8.84
N PHE A 64 16.91 -5.89 8.94
CA PHE A 64 17.50 -6.61 10.08
C PHE A 64 18.94 -6.21 10.43
N GLN A 65 19.71 -5.74 9.43
CA GLN A 65 21.13 -5.40 9.56
C GLN A 65 21.35 -3.90 9.37
N CYS A 66 20.66 -3.09 10.16
CA CYS A 66 20.94 -1.65 10.17
C CYS A 66 22.35 -1.39 10.73
N GLU A 67 23.08 -0.51 10.05
CA GLU A 67 24.40 -0.05 10.51
C GLU A 67 24.25 0.87 11.73
N ALA A 68 25.36 1.03 12.47
CA ALA A 68 25.47 2.08 13.48
C ALA A 68 25.06 3.45 12.89
N VAL A 69 24.46 4.30 13.73
CA VAL A 69 24.13 5.67 13.36
C VAL A 69 25.42 6.45 13.10
N ASP A 70 26.47 6.24 13.91
CA ASP A 70 27.79 6.86 13.72
C ASP A 70 27.72 8.39 13.57
N GLY A 71 26.77 9.03 14.27
CA GLY A 71 26.52 10.48 14.20
C GLY A 71 25.90 10.97 12.88
N GLN A 72 25.41 10.08 12.02
CA GLN A 72 24.73 10.43 10.78
C GLN A 72 23.30 10.90 11.04
N GLU A 73 22.82 11.82 10.19
CA GLU A 73 21.41 12.23 10.18
C GLU A 73 20.54 11.13 9.54
N PHE A 74 19.27 11.08 9.94
CA PHE A 74 18.32 10.05 9.51
C PHE A 74 18.24 9.87 7.98
N GLU A 75 18.28 10.98 7.23
CA GLU A 75 18.17 10.96 5.76
C GLU A 75 19.31 10.19 5.09
N ASP A 76 20.52 10.27 5.63
CA ASP A 76 21.68 9.55 5.10
C ASP A 76 21.71 8.10 5.59
N TRP A 77 21.36 7.89 6.86
CA TRP A 77 21.37 6.57 7.51
C TRP A 77 20.35 5.61 6.90
N ARG A 78 19.12 6.08 6.62
CA ARG A 78 18.01 5.22 6.17
C ARG A 78 18.29 4.48 4.86
N HIS A 79 19.14 5.04 3.99
CA HIS A 79 19.51 4.43 2.71
C HIS A 79 20.57 3.32 2.86
N LYS A 80 21.46 3.45 3.84
CA LYS A 80 22.47 2.41 4.15
C LYS A 80 21.82 1.21 4.82
N SER A 81 20.93 1.48 5.77
CA SER A 81 20.08 0.49 6.44
C SER A 81 19.16 -0.27 5.48
N ALA A 82 18.85 0.30 4.31
CA ALA A 82 18.01 -0.29 3.26
C ALA A 82 18.75 -1.22 2.28
N LYS A 83 20.03 -1.57 2.54
CA LYS A 83 20.78 -2.58 1.77
C LYS A 83 20.29 -3.99 2.12
N THR A 84 19.08 -4.28 1.66
CA THR A 84 18.28 -5.42 2.06
C THR A 84 18.66 -6.72 1.34
N TYR A 85 18.85 -7.80 2.11
CA TYR A 85 19.12 -9.16 1.60
C TYR A 85 17.88 -9.90 1.04
N GLN A 86 16.65 -9.43 1.32
CA GLN A 86 15.40 -10.16 1.05
C GLN A 86 14.27 -9.33 0.41
N ARG A 87 14.60 -8.15 -0.15
CA ARG A 87 13.61 -7.28 -0.79
C ARG A 87 13.23 -7.87 -2.16
N PRO A 88 11.93 -7.96 -2.49
CA PRO A 88 11.48 -8.34 -3.82
C PRO A 88 12.08 -7.42 -4.90
N LYS A 89 12.43 -7.99 -6.06
CA LYS A 89 13.13 -7.27 -7.14
C LYS A 89 12.31 -6.13 -7.73
N ASP A 90 10.98 -6.23 -7.66
CA ASP A 90 10.00 -5.24 -8.13
C ASP A 90 9.76 -4.09 -7.14
N VAL A 91 10.28 -4.20 -5.91
CA VAL A 91 10.24 -3.14 -4.92
C VAL A 91 11.56 -2.38 -4.93
N SER A 92 11.52 -1.12 -5.38
CA SER A 92 12.66 -0.20 -5.30
C SER A 92 12.95 0.20 -3.85
N GLU A 93 14.21 0.52 -3.56
CA GLU A 93 14.64 1.02 -2.24
C GLU A 93 13.82 2.23 -1.76
N ALA A 94 13.67 3.25 -2.61
CA ALA A 94 12.92 4.46 -2.26
C ALA A 94 11.47 4.16 -1.85
N LYS A 95 10.81 3.20 -2.50
CA LYS A 95 9.47 2.75 -2.12
C LYS A 95 9.46 2.05 -0.77
N ALA A 96 10.43 1.17 -0.52
CA ALA A 96 10.54 0.45 0.76
C ALA A 96 10.80 1.43 1.92
N VAL A 97 11.79 2.33 1.75
CA VAL A 97 12.13 3.35 2.75
C VAL A 97 10.94 4.25 3.05
N LYS A 98 10.22 4.73 2.02
CA LYS A 98 9.03 5.56 2.23
C LYS A 98 7.91 4.79 2.94
N PHE A 99 7.70 3.52 2.59
CA PHE A 99 6.61 2.72 3.16
C PHE A 99 6.85 2.35 4.63
N PHE A 100 8.11 2.16 5.03
CA PHE A 100 8.53 1.81 6.39
C PHE A 100 9.19 2.97 7.14
N GLU A 101 8.97 4.22 6.72
CA GLU A 101 9.58 5.39 7.35
C GLU A 101 9.31 5.47 8.86
N PRO A 102 8.08 5.23 9.36
CA PRO A 102 7.82 5.26 10.81
C PRO A 102 8.67 4.27 11.59
N GLU A 103 8.79 3.04 11.08
CA GLU A 103 9.60 1.99 11.70
C GLU A 103 11.10 2.29 11.61
N LEU A 104 11.56 2.84 10.49
CA LEU A 104 12.94 3.30 10.33
C LEU A 104 13.30 4.42 11.30
N ARG A 105 12.38 5.38 11.53
CA ARG A 105 12.60 6.46 12.51
C ARG A 105 12.72 5.91 13.93
N ALA A 106 11.78 5.04 14.32
CA ALA A 106 11.83 4.41 15.63
C ALA A 106 13.13 3.62 15.84
N LEU A 107 13.59 2.89 14.82
CA LEU A 107 14.85 2.17 14.87
C LEU A 107 16.05 3.11 14.97
N TYR A 108 16.08 4.20 14.19
CA TYR A 108 17.13 5.21 14.25
C TYR A 108 17.24 5.84 15.64
N ASP A 109 16.12 6.26 16.22
CA ASP A 109 16.09 6.90 17.55
C ASP A 109 16.58 5.92 18.63
N GLN A 110 16.17 4.64 18.53
CA GLN A 110 16.65 3.60 19.44
C GLN A 110 18.16 3.40 19.32
N THR A 111 18.67 3.19 18.10
CA THR A 111 20.11 2.95 17.88
C THR A 111 20.94 4.16 18.32
N LYS A 112 20.48 5.38 18.06
CA LYS A 112 21.16 6.60 18.51
C LYS A 112 21.24 6.68 20.03
N ALA A 113 20.13 6.38 20.73
CA ALA A 113 20.11 6.38 22.19
C ALA A 113 21.00 5.28 22.80
N GLU A 114 21.03 4.08 22.20
CA GLU A 114 21.92 2.99 22.61
C GLU A 114 23.41 3.38 22.47
N GLU A 115 23.78 4.04 21.37
CA GLU A 115 25.14 4.54 21.15
C GLU A 115 25.53 5.64 22.13
N GLU A 116 24.61 6.54 22.47
CA GLU A 116 24.85 7.61 23.45
C GLU A 116 25.06 7.02 24.86
N ALA A 117 24.23 6.05 25.26
CA ALA A 117 24.38 5.36 26.54
C ALA A 117 25.70 4.58 26.65
N GLU A 118 26.11 3.87 25.58
CA GLU A 118 27.38 3.13 25.57
C GLU A 118 28.60 4.06 25.69
N LYS A 119 28.52 5.28 25.13
CA LYS A 119 29.58 6.29 25.27
C LYS A 119 29.67 6.78 26.72
N GLU A 120 28.53 7.06 27.36
CA GLU A 120 28.48 7.50 28.76
C GLU A 120 29.05 6.44 29.72
N ASP A 121 28.69 5.17 29.54
CA ASP A 121 29.20 4.06 30.37
C ASP A 121 30.72 3.89 30.23
N LYS A 122 31.26 4.04 29.02
CA LYS A 122 32.71 3.98 28.77
C LYS A 122 33.47 5.16 29.36
N GLU A 123 32.87 6.34 29.40
CA GLU A 123 33.46 7.52 30.03
C GLU A 123 33.41 7.44 31.57
N ALA A 124 32.34 6.89 32.15
CA ALA A 124 32.19 6.71 33.59
C ALA A 124 33.11 5.61 34.18
N ALA A 125 33.54 4.65 33.35
CA ALA A 125 34.44 3.56 33.74
C ALA A 125 35.94 3.93 33.70
N LYS A 126 36.29 5.16 33.33
CA LYS A 126 37.66 5.64 33.10
C LYS A 126 38.13 6.60 34.20
#